data_AF-A0A7X7MN45-F1
#
_entry.id   AF-A0A7X7MN45-F1
#
_cell.length_a   1.000
_cell.length_b   1.000
_cell.length_c   1.000
_cell.angle_alpha   90.00
_cell.angle_beta   90.00
_cell.angle_gamma   90.00
#
_symmetry.space_group_name_H-M   'P 1'
#
loop_
_entity.id
_entity.type
_entity.pdbx_description
1 polymer ?
#
loop_
_entity_poly.entity_id
_entity_poly.type
_entity_poly.pdbx_seq_one_letter_code
_entity_poly.pdbx_strand_id
1 'polypeptide(L)'
;MPWLTANMKQMREGFDPDALFIDVFTSIPPFDFYDRSGVFHARAKTVTGWRAAFDTSRRLLGHDAAMLSESGHDALIGSIDGVQADHWRPACWCTVFGDADRTPWHDMVTHGKMILFAGGLGDRYDPDPKHGYGSDDYLSNTVLGGRAPMCDGPFSRRAVMTYWLLHDACDALARAEMESHSFGANVRQQHTAFSQGGRVWANRGSNVWSAAGHALPQYGFYVQTRNGEAGVVRLNGRRAGFAITGTAFFADARPLPDPEAGCRVETRVLAAERLGPRAFRLAVEVNVLMPLEPGYVPFVHIGRPSTNEMENIEAQAGLDCDLALLAKPGAFRATADVRLPPEFTPGDYQIRYGFYHAVRGDRVPLRGLDDLRRRIRGGTLRVTATGDEYLMEDVPADNPDVNVVGALIDFGPLVTDGAFRLLHGDRGAWHLIPLPASRPFCAVIRLAAFGKEDAKVKAVETVDPFHPDAKDPEWTQDGGVLRLACDAHSFGYRIVFE
;
A
#
# COMPACT_ATOMS: atom_id res chain seq x y z
N MET A 1 -28.50 -27.71 -8.42
CA MET A 1 -27.19 -27.41 -7.83
C MET A 1 -27.20 -27.78 -6.34
N PRO A 2 -27.22 -29.07 -5.99
CA PRO A 2 -27.46 -29.50 -4.61
C PRO A 2 -26.36 -29.07 -3.63
N TRP A 3 -25.09 -29.16 -4.04
CA TRP A 3 -23.94 -28.76 -3.22
C TRP A 3 -23.95 -27.26 -2.90
N LEU A 4 -24.16 -26.41 -3.92
CA LEU A 4 -24.25 -24.96 -3.73
C LEU A 4 -25.36 -24.60 -2.73
N THR A 5 -26.57 -25.15 -2.92
CA THR A 5 -27.70 -24.86 -2.03
C THR A 5 -27.43 -25.30 -0.60
N ALA A 6 -26.84 -26.49 -0.39
CA ALA A 6 -26.50 -26.96 0.96
C ALA A 6 -25.46 -26.04 1.62
N ASN A 7 -24.40 -25.67 0.89
CA ASN A 7 -23.35 -24.80 1.40
C ASN A 7 -23.89 -23.40 1.75
N MET A 8 -24.70 -22.79 0.87
CA MET A 8 -25.25 -21.45 1.12
C MET A 8 -26.17 -21.41 2.35
N LYS A 9 -26.96 -22.47 2.61
CA LYS A 9 -27.75 -22.57 3.83
C LYS A 9 -26.88 -22.64 5.08
N GLN A 10 -25.83 -23.46 5.05
CA GLN A 10 -24.89 -23.55 6.17
C GLN A 10 -24.16 -22.21 6.42
N MET A 11 -23.80 -21.49 5.36
CA MET A 11 -23.19 -20.16 5.49
C MET A 11 -24.16 -19.13 6.10
N ARG A 12 -25.39 -19.08 5.59
CA ARG A 12 -26.48 -18.22 6.14
C ARG A 12 -26.72 -18.50 7.63
N GLU A 13 -26.81 -19.77 8.01
CA GLU A 13 -27.06 -20.18 9.41
C GLU A 13 -25.84 -20.00 10.32
N GLY A 14 -24.63 -20.17 9.78
CA GLY A 14 -23.40 -20.18 10.56
C GLY A 14 -22.79 -18.80 10.81
N PHE A 15 -22.76 -17.93 9.79
CA PHE A 15 -22.07 -16.64 9.86
C PHE A 15 -22.67 -15.52 9.00
N ASP A 16 -23.76 -15.78 8.26
CA ASP A 16 -24.60 -14.80 7.55
C ASP A 16 -23.83 -13.72 6.75
N PRO A 17 -23.05 -14.10 5.71
CA PRO A 17 -22.15 -13.18 5.03
C PRO A 17 -22.89 -12.13 4.18
N ASP A 18 -22.36 -10.90 4.16
CA ASP A 18 -22.85 -9.79 3.31
C ASP A 18 -22.40 -9.90 1.84
N ALA A 19 -21.41 -10.75 1.56
CA ALA A 19 -20.87 -10.95 0.22
C ALA A 19 -20.41 -12.40 0.02
N LEU A 20 -20.44 -12.85 -1.24
CA LEU A 20 -19.95 -14.17 -1.64
C LEU A 20 -19.02 -14.03 -2.84
N PHE A 21 -17.83 -14.58 -2.73
CA PHE A 21 -16.92 -14.77 -3.86
C PHE A 21 -17.03 -16.21 -4.38
N ILE A 22 -17.46 -16.39 -5.63
CA ILE A 22 -17.40 -17.69 -6.32
C ILE A 22 -16.25 -17.62 -7.31
N ASP A 23 -15.23 -18.42 -7.07
CA ASP A 23 -14.01 -18.40 -7.84
C ASP A 23 -14.21 -18.85 -9.30
N VAL A 24 -13.37 -18.34 -10.20
CA VAL A 24 -13.23 -18.71 -11.62
C VAL A 24 -14.43 -18.43 -12.54
N PHE A 25 -15.66 -18.31 -12.03
CA PHE A 25 -16.88 -18.26 -12.86
C PHE A 25 -16.93 -17.09 -13.83
N THR A 26 -16.27 -15.97 -13.52
CA THR A 26 -16.12 -14.84 -14.45
C THR A 26 -14.74 -14.76 -15.11
N SER A 27 -13.86 -15.71 -14.85
CA SER A 27 -12.50 -15.77 -15.40
C SER A 27 -12.41 -16.73 -16.57
N ILE A 28 -12.97 -17.93 -16.39
CA ILE A 28 -12.96 -18.95 -17.44
C ILE A 28 -13.98 -18.60 -18.54
N PRO A 29 -13.60 -18.64 -19.84
CA PRO A 29 -14.54 -18.41 -20.92
C PRO A 29 -15.68 -19.44 -20.89
N PRO A 30 -16.95 -19.03 -21.12
CA PRO A 30 -18.04 -19.99 -21.26
C PRO A 30 -17.76 -21.00 -22.38
N PHE A 31 -17.91 -22.29 -22.06
CA PHE A 31 -17.52 -23.40 -22.94
C PHE A 31 -18.67 -24.35 -23.25
N ASP A 32 -18.61 -24.99 -24.40
CA ASP A 32 -19.45 -26.13 -24.76
C ASP A 32 -18.99 -27.38 -24.00
N PHE A 33 -19.89 -28.30 -23.65
CA PHE A 33 -19.51 -29.54 -22.96
C PHE A 33 -20.44 -30.70 -23.30
N TYR A 34 -19.96 -31.92 -23.03
CA TYR A 34 -20.77 -33.12 -23.01
C TYR A 34 -21.00 -33.54 -21.56
N ASP A 35 -22.23 -33.89 -21.20
CA ASP A 35 -22.48 -34.46 -19.87
C ASP A 35 -22.08 -35.94 -19.80
N ARG A 36 -22.23 -36.55 -18.61
CA ARG A 36 -21.87 -37.96 -18.39
C ARG A 36 -22.67 -38.96 -19.23
N SER A 37 -23.81 -38.55 -19.79
CA SER A 37 -24.60 -39.35 -20.71
C SER A 37 -24.21 -39.15 -22.18
N GLY A 38 -23.22 -38.30 -22.46
CA GLY A 38 -22.77 -37.98 -23.80
C GLY A 38 -23.65 -36.96 -24.53
N VAL A 39 -24.55 -36.26 -23.82
CA VAL A 39 -25.38 -35.22 -24.44
C VAL A 39 -24.57 -33.92 -24.53
N PHE A 40 -24.57 -33.32 -25.72
CA PHE A 40 -23.94 -32.04 -25.99
C PHE A 40 -24.75 -30.86 -25.43
N HIS A 41 -24.07 -29.94 -24.78
CA HIS A 41 -24.60 -28.67 -24.27
C HIS A 41 -23.75 -27.52 -24.79
N ALA A 42 -24.41 -26.53 -25.42
CA ALA A 42 -23.73 -25.32 -25.87
C ALA A 42 -23.32 -24.43 -24.69
N ARG A 43 -22.36 -23.53 -24.89
CA ARG A 43 -21.88 -22.53 -23.92
C ARG A 43 -22.97 -21.67 -23.29
N ALA A 44 -24.11 -21.48 -23.98
CA ALA A 44 -25.27 -20.83 -23.41
C ALA A 44 -25.78 -21.54 -22.14
N LYS A 45 -25.69 -22.88 -22.11
CA LYS A 45 -26.02 -23.69 -20.92
C LYS A 45 -25.08 -23.38 -19.75
N THR A 46 -23.79 -23.21 -20.03
CA THR A 46 -22.77 -22.82 -19.05
C THR A 46 -23.09 -21.45 -18.47
N VAL A 47 -23.37 -20.44 -19.32
CA VAL A 47 -23.78 -19.09 -18.88
C VAL A 47 -25.05 -19.15 -18.02
N THR A 48 -26.10 -19.84 -18.47
CA THR A 48 -27.34 -19.99 -17.68
C THR A 48 -27.08 -20.66 -16.34
N GLY A 49 -26.23 -21.69 -16.31
CA GLY A 49 -25.86 -22.40 -15.08
C GLY A 49 -25.14 -21.50 -14.08
N TRP A 50 -24.15 -20.72 -14.52
CA TRP A 50 -23.40 -19.81 -13.67
C TRP A 50 -24.24 -18.63 -13.18
N ARG A 51 -25.08 -18.02 -14.04
CA ARG A 51 -26.04 -16.99 -13.61
C ARG A 51 -26.97 -17.51 -12.52
N ALA A 52 -27.55 -18.69 -12.75
CA ALA A 52 -28.42 -19.32 -11.76
C ALA A 52 -27.69 -19.65 -10.45
N ALA A 53 -26.38 -19.88 -10.47
CA ALA A 53 -25.59 -20.10 -9.26
C ALA A 53 -25.55 -18.83 -8.42
N PHE A 54 -25.16 -17.69 -8.99
CA PHE A 54 -25.15 -16.41 -8.28
C PHE A 54 -26.54 -15.99 -7.82
N ASP A 55 -27.56 -16.07 -8.68
CA ASP A 55 -28.92 -15.68 -8.32
C ASP A 55 -29.51 -16.57 -7.20
N THR A 56 -29.15 -17.85 -7.19
CA THR A 56 -29.54 -18.76 -6.11
C THR A 56 -28.78 -18.47 -4.83
N SER A 57 -27.49 -18.22 -4.91
CA SER A 57 -26.67 -17.82 -3.76
C SER A 57 -27.18 -16.54 -3.13
N ARG A 58 -27.38 -15.47 -3.91
CA ARG A 58 -27.94 -14.18 -3.42
C ARG A 58 -29.27 -14.38 -2.71
N ARG A 59 -30.19 -15.17 -3.30
CA ARG A 59 -31.50 -15.44 -2.68
C ARG A 59 -31.39 -16.24 -1.37
N LEU A 60 -30.51 -17.23 -1.30
CA LEU A 60 -30.34 -18.07 -0.11
C LEU A 60 -29.60 -17.34 1.00
N LEU A 61 -28.59 -16.55 0.63
CA LEU A 61 -27.85 -15.70 1.55
C LEU A 61 -28.68 -14.49 1.97
N GLY A 62 -29.67 -14.03 1.20
CA GLY A 62 -30.58 -12.91 1.48
C GLY A 62 -29.88 -11.54 1.60
N HIS A 63 -30.61 -10.53 2.12
CA HIS A 63 -30.14 -9.14 2.35
C HIS A 63 -29.37 -8.51 1.18
N ASP A 64 -29.72 -8.92 -0.04
CA ASP A 64 -29.05 -8.51 -1.28
C ASP A 64 -27.52 -8.67 -1.22
N ALA A 65 -27.04 -9.80 -0.65
CA ALA A 65 -25.62 -10.10 -0.55
C ALA A 65 -24.87 -9.91 -1.87
N ALA A 66 -23.71 -9.27 -1.82
CA ALA A 66 -22.92 -8.92 -3.01
C ALA A 66 -22.26 -10.16 -3.62
N MET A 67 -22.49 -10.38 -4.91
CA MET A 67 -22.00 -11.52 -5.68
C MET A 67 -20.73 -11.14 -6.43
N LEU A 68 -19.61 -11.76 -6.06
CA LEU A 68 -18.27 -11.45 -6.54
C LEU A 68 -17.60 -12.65 -7.21
N SER A 69 -16.66 -12.38 -8.12
CA SER A 69 -15.87 -13.43 -8.80
C SER A 69 -14.54 -12.91 -9.38
N GLU A 70 -13.78 -13.80 -10.03
CA GLU A 70 -12.42 -13.57 -10.53
C GLU A 70 -12.39 -13.02 -11.98
N SER A 71 -11.49 -12.09 -12.28
CA SER A 71 -11.19 -11.50 -13.60
C SER A 71 -12.30 -10.66 -14.24
N GLY A 72 -13.45 -11.26 -14.59
CA GLY A 72 -14.67 -10.50 -14.89
C GLY A 72 -15.10 -10.37 -16.35
N HIS A 73 -15.44 -11.47 -17.04
CA HIS A 73 -16.10 -11.39 -18.33
C HIS A 73 -17.56 -10.90 -18.23
N ASP A 74 -18.05 -10.22 -19.27
CA ASP A 74 -19.35 -9.54 -19.28
C ASP A 74 -20.59 -10.47 -19.37
N ALA A 75 -20.42 -11.74 -19.73
CA ALA A 75 -21.56 -12.64 -19.95
C ALA A 75 -22.44 -12.91 -18.71
N LEU A 76 -21.97 -12.61 -17.50
CA LEU A 76 -22.73 -12.78 -16.24
C LEU A 76 -23.29 -11.47 -15.68
N ILE A 77 -23.11 -10.32 -16.37
CA ILE A 77 -23.68 -9.04 -15.94
C ILE A 77 -25.20 -9.19 -15.74
N GLY A 78 -25.67 -8.62 -14.62
CA GLY A 78 -27.04 -8.75 -14.13
C GLY A 78 -27.26 -9.89 -13.15
N SER A 79 -26.29 -10.82 -13.00
CA SER A 79 -26.28 -11.81 -11.93
C SER A 79 -25.12 -11.61 -10.95
N ILE A 80 -24.07 -10.89 -11.34
CA ILE A 80 -22.91 -10.53 -10.49
C ILE A 80 -22.87 -9.02 -10.21
N ASP A 81 -22.28 -8.64 -9.08
CA ASP A 81 -22.19 -7.25 -8.62
C ASP A 81 -20.78 -6.67 -8.83
N GLY A 82 -19.73 -7.50 -8.71
CA GLY A 82 -18.36 -7.04 -8.91
C GLY A 82 -17.34 -8.15 -9.08
N VAL A 83 -16.12 -7.78 -9.45
CA VAL A 83 -15.06 -8.73 -9.82
C VAL A 83 -13.68 -8.20 -9.49
N GLN A 84 -12.78 -9.11 -9.10
CA GLN A 84 -11.35 -8.84 -9.04
C GLN A 84 -10.79 -8.73 -10.46
N ALA A 85 -10.49 -7.52 -10.95
CA ALA A 85 -10.13 -7.30 -12.35
C ALA A 85 -8.64 -7.62 -12.63
N ASP A 86 -8.30 -8.83 -13.07
CA ASP A 86 -6.90 -9.23 -13.32
C ASP A 86 -6.34 -8.62 -14.60
N HIS A 87 -5.78 -7.42 -14.47
CA HIS A 87 -5.08 -6.74 -15.56
C HIS A 87 -3.67 -7.28 -15.73
N TRP A 88 -3.26 -7.50 -16.97
CA TRP A 88 -1.86 -7.79 -17.29
C TRP A 88 -1.19 -6.59 -17.96
N ARG A 89 0.15 -6.59 -18.00
CA ARG A 89 0.90 -5.66 -18.85
C ARG A 89 0.46 -5.85 -20.31
N PRO A 90 0.35 -4.78 -21.11
CA PRO A 90 0.04 -4.90 -22.54
C PRO A 90 0.96 -5.86 -23.29
N ALA A 91 2.25 -5.90 -22.93
CA ALA A 91 3.25 -6.80 -23.53
C ALA A 91 2.93 -8.30 -23.37
N CYS A 92 2.08 -8.68 -22.41
CA CYS A 92 1.61 -10.07 -22.26
C CYS A 92 0.64 -10.48 -23.39
N TRP A 93 -0.07 -9.52 -23.99
CA TRP A 93 -1.09 -9.76 -25.02
C TRP A 93 -0.65 -9.27 -26.40
N CYS A 94 0.07 -8.15 -26.43
CA CYS A 94 0.51 -7.47 -27.65
C CYS A 94 2.00 -7.74 -27.87
N THR A 95 2.32 -8.85 -28.52
CA THR A 95 3.71 -9.23 -28.83
C THR A 95 4.29 -8.51 -30.05
N VAL A 96 3.44 -7.91 -30.89
CA VAL A 96 3.81 -7.27 -32.17
C VAL A 96 3.76 -5.74 -32.10
N PHE A 97 2.86 -5.18 -31.27
CA PHE A 97 2.69 -3.73 -31.13
C PHE A 97 3.26 -3.27 -29.79
N GLY A 98 4.34 -2.50 -29.84
CA GLY A 98 5.02 -2.01 -28.64
C GLY A 98 4.40 -0.75 -28.02
N ASP A 99 3.54 -0.05 -28.75
CA ASP A 99 2.92 1.19 -28.30
C ASP A 99 1.52 0.96 -27.70
N ALA A 100 1.48 0.32 -26.54
CA ALA A 100 0.25 -0.02 -25.83
C ALA A 100 0.35 0.32 -24.34
N ASP A 101 -0.79 0.66 -23.74
CA ASP A 101 -0.93 0.88 -22.30
C ASP A 101 -2.29 0.33 -21.80
N ARG A 102 -2.41 0.15 -20.49
CA ARG A 102 -3.69 -0.19 -19.84
C ARG A 102 -4.68 0.93 -20.10
N THR A 103 -5.79 0.58 -20.73
CA THR A 103 -6.87 1.48 -21.16
C THR A 103 -8.19 0.91 -20.65
N PRO A 104 -9.11 1.72 -20.11
CA PRO A 104 -10.34 1.24 -19.46
C PRO A 104 -11.43 0.79 -20.45
N TRP A 105 -11.08 -0.01 -21.46
CA TRP A 105 -12.02 -0.48 -22.50
C TRP A 105 -13.19 -1.28 -21.92
N HIS A 106 -12.91 -2.12 -20.92
CA HIS A 106 -13.93 -2.91 -20.25
C HIS A 106 -14.87 -2.01 -19.44
N ASP A 107 -14.29 -1.08 -18.66
CA ASP A 107 -15.03 -0.10 -17.86
C ASP A 107 -15.95 0.75 -18.74
N MET A 108 -15.50 1.21 -19.91
CA MET A 108 -16.34 2.00 -20.83
C MET A 108 -17.67 1.32 -21.20
N VAL A 109 -17.74 -0.02 -21.18
CA VAL A 109 -18.94 -0.79 -21.52
C VAL A 109 -19.74 -1.20 -20.28
N THR A 110 -19.03 -1.50 -19.17
CA THR A 110 -19.61 -2.17 -18.00
C THR A 110 -19.69 -1.29 -16.74
N HIS A 111 -19.12 -0.09 -16.75
CA HIS A 111 -19.12 0.80 -15.59
C HIS A 111 -20.55 1.10 -15.12
N GLY A 112 -20.78 1.03 -13.82
CA GLY A 112 -22.12 1.12 -13.20
C GLY A 112 -22.99 -0.13 -13.31
N LYS A 113 -22.62 -1.15 -14.10
CA LYS A 113 -23.34 -2.43 -14.20
C LYS A 113 -22.66 -3.58 -13.44
N MET A 114 -21.35 -3.49 -13.30
CA MET A 114 -20.50 -4.44 -12.59
C MET A 114 -19.27 -3.70 -12.08
N ILE A 115 -18.97 -3.82 -10.78
CA ILE A 115 -17.85 -3.13 -10.15
C ILE A 115 -16.56 -3.88 -10.45
N LEU A 116 -15.59 -3.22 -11.08
CA LEU A 116 -14.23 -3.73 -11.20
C LEU A 116 -13.40 -3.29 -9.98
N PHE A 117 -12.69 -4.23 -9.37
CA PHE A 117 -11.76 -3.93 -8.28
C PHE A 117 -10.35 -3.68 -8.83
N ALA A 118 -9.93 -2.41 -8.76
CA ALA A 118 -8.59 -1.91 -9.08
C ALA A 118 -7.92 -2.59 -10.30
N GLY A 119 -6.65 -2.99 -10.18
CA GLY A 119 -5.90 -3.72 -11.21
C GLY A 119 -5.86 -5.24 -11.02
N GLY A 120 -6.62 -5.79 -10.06
CA GLY A 120 -6.57 -7.20 -9.69
C GLY A 120 -5.49 -7.50 -8.66
N LEU A 121 -5.13 -8.78 -8.48
CA LEU A 121 -4.11 -9.14 -7.49
C LEU A 121 -2.76 -8.50 -7.81
N GLY A 122 -2.05 -7.98 -6.80
CA GLY A 122 -0.86 -7.15 -7.01
C GLY A 122 0.24 -7.82 -7.82
N ASP A 123 0.51 -9.11 -7.58
CA ASP A 123 1.49 -9.95 -8.28
C ASP A 123 1.04 -10.34 -9.70
N ARG A 124 -0.28 -10.48 -9.91
CA ARG A 124 -0.88 -10.71 -11.23
C ARG A 124 -0.93 -9.43 -12.08
N TYR A 125 -1.15 -8.28 -11.43
CA TYR A 125 -1.07 -6.98 -12.06
C TYR A 125 0.33 -6.76 -12.61
N ASP A 126 1.33 -7.06 -11.77
CA ASP A 126 2.73 -6.98 -12.13
C ASP A 126 3.62 -7.88 -11.26
N PRO A 127 4.52 -8.69 -11.84
CA PRO A 127 5.48 -9.45 -11.06
C PRO A 127 6.51 -8.56 -10.35
N ASP A 128 6.73 -7.32 -10.80
CA ASP A 128 7.53 -6.34 -10.05
C ASP A 128 6.65 -5.67 -8.98
N PRO A 129 6.90 -5.91 -7.68
CA PRO A 129 6.08 -5.36 -6.61
C PRO A 129 6.07 -3.83 -6.56
N LYS A 130 6.99 -3.15 -7.24
CA LYS A 130 6.98 -1.68 -7.41
C LYS A 130 5.79 -1.16 -8.21
N HIS A 131 5.10 -2.06 -8.92
CA HIS A 131 3.92 -1.76 -9.74
C HIS A 131 2.62 -2.35 -9.15
N GLY A 132 2.69 -3.14 -8.07
CA GLY A 132 1.52 -3.76 -7.43
C GLY A 132 0.75 -2.81 -6.52
N TYR A 133 0.01 -3.36 -5.53
CA TYR A 133 -0.84 -2.59 -4.61
C TYR A 133 -0.18 -1.30 -4.11
N GLY A 134 -0.94 -0.22 -4.00
CA GLY A 134 -0.47 1.08 -3.49
C GLY A 134 0.73 1.72 -4.22
N SER A 135 1.15 1.19 -5.36
CA SER A 135 2.08 1.91 -6.25
C SER A 135 1.32 2.94 -7.09
N ASP A 136 2.00 4.01 -7.49
CA ASP A 136 1.40 5.02 -8.38
C ASP A 136 0.88 4.40 -9.69
N ASP A 137 1.55 3.37 -10.24
CA ASP A 137 1.07 2.64 -11.42
C ASP A 137 -0.31 2.01 -11.18
N TYR A 138 -0.43 1.27 -10.09
CA TYR A 138 -1.67 0.59 -9.70
C TYR A 138 -2.79 1.59 -9.36
N LEU A 139 -2.45 2.64 -8.61
CA LEU A 139 -3.39 3.69 -8.20
C LEU A 139 -3.89 4.49 -9.41
N SER A 140 -3.00 4.87 -10.33
CA SER A 140 -3.38 5.58 -11.55
C SER A 140 -4.29 4.75 -12.45
N ASN A 141 -4.04 3.44 -12.58
CA ASN A 141 -4.94 2.55 -13.33
C ASN A 141 -6.31 2.41 -12.63
N THR A 142 -6.32 2.34 -11.30
CA THR A 142 -7.54 2.22 -10.48
C THR A 142 -8.47 3.42 -10.69
N VAL A 143 -7.95 4.64 -10.52
CA VAL A 143 -8.75 5.86 -10.65
C VAL A 143 -9.16 6.13 -12.10
N LEU A 144 -8.34 5.75 -13.07
CA LEU A 144 -8.61 5.96 -14.50
C LEU A 144 -9.86 5.21 -14.98
N GLY A 145 -10.12 4.02 -14.43
CA GLY A 145 -11.34 3.25 -14.66
C GLY A 145 -12.49 3.59 -13.70
N GLY A 146 -12.29 4.47 -12.71
CA GLY A 146 -13.28 4.72 -11.65
C GLY A 146 -13.54 3.50 -10.76
N ARG A 147 -12.51 2.68 -10.55
CA ARG A 147 -12.61 1.36 -9.91
C ARG A 147 -12.53 1.47 -8.39
N ALA A 148 -13.10 0.48 -7.69
CA ALA A 148 -12.92 0.40 -6.24
C ALA A 148 -11.46 0.02 -5.92
N PRO A 149 -10.76 0.74 -5.02
CA PRO A 149 -9.39 0.42 -4.66
C PRO A 149 -9.26 -0.94 -3.97
N MET A 150 -8.15 -1.64 -4.22
CA MET A 150 -7.74 -2.84 -3.50
C MET A 150 -6.48 -2.58 -2.68
N CYS A 151 -6.30 -3.37 -1.62
CA CYS A 151 -5.12 -3.29 -0.75
C CYS A 151 -4.56 -4.68 -0.46
N ASP A 152 -3.37 -4.71 0.12
CA ASP A 152 -2.57 -5.90 0.40
C ASP A 152 -2.89 -6.59 1.73
N GLY A 153 -3.89 -6.10 2.47
CA GLY A 153 -4.28 -6.65 3.76
C GLY A 153 -5.14 -5.69 4.60
N PRO A 154 -5.57 -6.13 5.79
CA PRO A 154 -6.51 -5.39 6.62
C PRO A 154 -5.94 -4.07 7.17
N PHE A 155 -4.63 -4.00 7.40
CA PHE A 155 -3.97 -2.79 7.91
C PHE A 155 -2.48 -2.78 7.55
N SER A 156 -2.06 -1.81 6.74
CA SER A 156 -0.66 -1.52 6.39
C SER A 156 -0.55 -0.03 6.05
N ARG A 157 0.65 0.55 6.09
CA ARG A 157 0.87 1.94 5.61
C ARG A 157 0.30 2.13 4.20
N ARG A 158 0.51 1.14 3.34
CA ARG A 158 0.09 1.12 1.94
C ARG A 158 -1.43 1.05 1.79
N ALA A 159 -2.09 0.22 2.59
CA ALA A 159 -3.54 0.10 2.63
C ALA A 159 -4.20 1.40 3.12
N VAL A 160 -3.68 1.99 4.22
CA VAL A 160 -4.21 3.25 4.76
C VAL A 160 -3.97 4.41 3.78
N MET A 161 -2.80 4.49 3.16
CA MET A 161 -2.51 5.50 2.14
C MET A 161 -3.47 5.35 0.95
N THR A 162 -3.65 4.14 0.43
CA THR A 162 -4.58 3.87 -0.68
C THR A 162 -6.01 4.30 -0.32
N TYR A 163 -6.46 3.98 0.90
CA TYR A 163 -7.77 4.38 1.39
C TYR A 163 -7.90 5.91 1.51
N TRP A 164 -6.98 6.58 2.17
CA TRP A 164 -7.01 8.04 2.35
C TRP A 164 -6.86 8.82 1.04
N LEU A 165 -6.10 8.28 0.08
CA LEU A 165 -5.87 8.92 -1.20
C LEU A 165 -7.03 8.74 -2.18
N LEU A 166 -7.62 7.53 -2.24
CA LEU A 166 -8.53 7.18 -3.34
C LEU A 166 -9.99 6.96 -2.94
N HIS A 167 -10.30 6.65 -1.67
CA HIS A 167 -11.64 6.15 -1.30
C HIS A 167 -12.76 7.10 -1.72
N ASP A 168 -12.68 8.38 -1.31
CA ASP A 168 -13.74 9.35 -1.55
C ASP A 168 -13.92 9.66 -3.05
N ALA A 169 -12.81 9.75 -3.78
CA ALA A 169 -12.85 9.96 -5.23
C ALA A 169 -13.42 8.73 -5.96
N CYS A 170 -12.97 7.52 -5.62
CA CYS A 170 -13.42 6.29 -6.28
C CYS A 170 -14.88 5.94 -5.92
N ASP A 171 -15.35 6.21 -4.69
CA ASP A 171 -16.77 6.05 -4.36
C ASP A 171 -17.65 6.98 -5.21
N ALA A 172 -17.23 8.23 -5.41
CA ALA A 172 -17.93 9.16 -6.28
C ALA A 172 -17.93 8.70 -7.76
N LEU A 173 -16.78 8.23 -8.27
CA LEU A 173 -16.67 7.73 -9.65
C LEU A 173 -17.45 6.43 -9.88
N ALA A 174 -17.45 5.50 -8.92
CA ALA A 174 -18.17 4.23 -9.02
C ALA A 174 -19.70 4.41 -9.13
N ARG A 175 -20.23 5.54 -8.64
CA ARG A 175 -21.65 5.91 -8.69
C ARG A 175 -22.02 6.76 -9.92
N ALA A 176 -21.04 7.08 -10.77
CA ALA A 176 -21.24 7.90 -11.96
C ALA A 176 -21.05 7.05 -13.22
N GLU A 177 -21.85 7.28 -14.26
CA GLU A 177 -21.61 6.70 -15.59
C GLU A 177 -20.29 7.21 -16.19
N MET A 178 -19.52 6.33 -16.85
CA MET A 178 -18.35 6.71 -17.63
C MET A 178 -18.83 7.21 -19.00
N GLU A 179 -18.63 8.50 -19.29
CA GLU A 179 -19.19 9.16 -20.47
C GLU A 179 -18.22 9.16 -21.65
N SER A 180 -16.92 9.31 -21.38
CA SER A 180 -15.91 9.33 -22.43
C SER A 180 -14.51 8.98 -21.92
N HIS A 181 -13.68 8.53 -22.86
CA HIS A 181 -12.26 8.32 -22.67
C HIS A 181 -11.50 8.88 -23.88
N SER A 182 -10.36 9.54 -23.63
CA SER A 182 -9.54 10.15 -24.67
C SER A 182 -8.05 10.11 -24.33
N PHE A 183 -7.22 10.10 -25.36
CA PHE A 183 -5.77 10.19 -25.23
C PHE A 183 -5.29 11.63 -25.40
N GLY A 184 -4.18 11.95 -24.73
CA GLY A 184 -3.42 13.18 -24.94
C GLY A 184 -2.52 13.06 -26.17
N ALA A 185 -1.25 13.46 -26.04
CA ALA A 185 -0.30 13.35 -27.14
C ALA A 185 0.07 11.90 -27.51
N ASN A 186 -0.15 10.96 -26.59
CA ASN A 186 0.10 9.52 -26.78
C ASN A 186 -0.82 8.69 -25.87
N VAL A 187 -0.83 7.37 -26.07
CA VAL A 187 -1.69 6.41 -25.34
C VAL A 187 -1.45 6.35 -23.82
N ARG A 188 -0.34 6.91 -23.34
CA ARG A 188 0.02 6.92 -21.91
C ARG A 188 -0.52 8.17 -21.21
N GLN A 189 -0.94 9.19 -21.95
CA GLN A 189 -1.66 10.34 -21.40
C GLN A 189 -3.14 10.10 -21.62
N GLN A 190 -3.87 9.85 -20.54
CA GLN A 190 -5.26 9.40 -20.62
C GLN A 190 -6.17 10.34 -19.83
N HIS A 191 -7.36 10.59 -20.38
CA HIS A 191 -8.40 11.38 -19.75
C HIS A 191 -9.75 10.67 -19.83
N THR A 192 -10.37 10.44 -18.68
CA THR A 192 -11.71 9.85 -18.57
C THR A 192 -12.66 10.88 -17.95
N ALA A 193 -13.85 11.04 -18.54
CA ALA A 193 -14.92 11.83 -17.99
C ALA A 193 -16.08 10.94 -17.54
N PHE A 194 -16.62 11.28 -16.39
CA PHE A 194 -17.76 10.63 -15.78
C PHE A 194 -18.88 11.66 -15.61
N SER A 195 -20.12 11.17 -15.61
CA SER A 195 -21.28 11.95 -15.21
C SER A 195 -21.11 12.51 -13.79
N GLN A 196 -21.98 13.44 -13.39
CA GLN A 196 -21.87 14.13 -12.10
C GLN A 196 -20.56 14.92 -11.91
N GLY A 197 -19.89 15.26 -13.02
CA GLY A 197 -18.70 16.11 -13.04
C GLY A 197 -17.39 15.41 -12.69
N GLY A 198 -17.37 14.08 -12.65
CA GLY A 198 -16.15 13.31 -12.40
C GLY A 198 -15.16 13.43 -13.58
N ARG A 199 -13.90 13.74 -13.30
CA ARG A 199 -12.86 13.89 -14.33
C ARG A 199 -11.55 13.33 -13.82
N VAL A 200 -10.88 12.52 -14.64
CA VAL A 200 -9.61 11.89 -14.30
C VAL A 200 -8.60 12.15 -15.40
N TRP A 201 -7.39 12.56 -15.03
CA TRP A 201 -6.23 12.63 -15.90
C TRP A 201 -5.16 11.73 -15.31
N ALA A 202 -4.64 10.80 -16.10
CA ALA A 202 -3.56 9.90 -15.70
C ALA A 202 -2.42 9.95 -16.72
N ASN A 203 -1.20 10.12 -16.21
CA ASN A 203 0.01 10.03 -17.01
C ASN A 203 0.73 8.73 -16.69
N ARG A 204 0.80 7.80 -17.64
CA ARG A 204 1.49 6.52 -17.50
C ARG A 204 2.84 6.51 -18.23
N GLY A 205 3.20 7.63 -18.87
CA GLY A 205 4.44 7.82 -19.61
C GLY A 205 5.56 8.39 -18.73
N SER A 206 6.80 8.22 -19.17
CA SER A 206 7.99 8.64 -18.41
C SER A 206 8.18 10.16 -18.34
N ASN A 207 7.58 10.93 -19.26
CA ASN A 207 7.63 12.38 -19.24
C ASN A 207 6.68 12.96 -18.19
N VAL A 208 6.90 14.22 -17.79
CA VAL A 208 5.88 14.97 -17.01
C VAL A 208 4.82 15.50 -17.97
N TRP A 209 3.54 15.36 -17.62
CA TRP A 209 2.40 15.87 -18.39
C TRP A 209 1.68 16.97 -17.63
N SER A 210 1.55 18.16 -18.23
CA SER A 210 0.72 19.24 -17.68
C SER A 210 -0.74 19.03 -18.06
N ALA A 211 -1.59 18.73 -17.07
CA ALA A 211 -3.02 18.50 -17.26
C ALA A 211 -3.82 19.08 -16.08
N ALA A 212 -4.95 19.74 -16.37
CA ALA A 212 -5.85 20.32 -15.37
C ALA A 212 -5.15 21.24 -14.34
N GLY A 213 -4.12 22.00 -14.75
CA GLY A 213 -3.34 22.86 -13.85
C GLY A 213 -2.29 22.13 -13.00
N HIS A 214 -2.16 20.82 -13.15
CA HIS A 214 -1.19 20.00 -12.41
C HIS A 214 -0.10 19.44 -13.33
N ALA A 215 1.10 19.24 -12.76
CA ALA A 215 2.19 18.53 -13.40
C ALA A 215 2.17 17.05 -12.97
N LEU A 216 1.76 16.16 -13.87
CA LEU A 216 1.62 14.72 -13.59
C LEU A 216 2.93 14.00 -13.95
N PRO A 217 3.68 13.43 -12.98
CA PRO A 217 4.84 12.59 -13.27
C PRO A 217 4.42 11.23 -13.87
N GLN A 218 5.37 10.35 -14.15
CA GLN A 218 5.06 8.98 -14.56
C GLN A 218 4.22 8.27 -13.49
N TYR A 219 3.09 7.71 -13.91
CA TYR A 219 2.01 7.17 -13.08
C TYR A 219 1.32 8.19 -12.15
N GLY A 220 1.58 9.47 -12.34
CA GLY A 220 0.84 10.54 -11.68
C GLY A 220 -0.58 10.66 -12.23
N PHE A 221 -1.49 11.10 -11.39
CA PHE A 221 -2.88 11.34 -11.77
C PHE A 221 -3.44 12.54 -11.02
N TYR A 222 -4.51 13.11 -11.57
CA TYR A 222 -5.38 14.05 -10.89
C TYR A 222 -6.83 13.63 -11.15
N VAL A 223 -7.64 13.60 -10.10
CA VAL A 223 -9.07 13.31 -10.16
C VAL A 223 -9.83 14.44 -9.47
N GLN A 224 -10.87 14.90 -10.14
CA GLN A 224 -11.85 15.84 -9.62
C GLN A 224 -13.22 15.17 -9.62
N THR A 225 -13.96 15.34 -8.53
CA THR A 225 -15.33 14.87 -8.38
C THR A 225 -16.18 15.97 -7.73
N ARG A 226 -17.50 15.78 -7.68
CA ARG A 226 -18.38 16.70 -6.94
C ARG A 226 -18.06 16.82 -5.44
N ASN A 227 -17.43 15.80 -4.86
CA ASN A 227 -17.24 15.67 -3.41
C ASN A 227 -15.82 16.02 -2.97
N GLY A 228 -14.91 16.26 -3.91
CA GLY A 228 -13.50 16.42 -3.60
C GLY A 228 -12.59 16.12 -4.79
N GLU A 229 -11.29 16.22 -4.52
CA GLU A 229 -10.23 15.97 -5.48
C GLU A 229 -9.11 15.15 -4.84
N ALA A 230 -8.37 14.42 -5.66
CA ALA A 230 -7.19 13.70 -5.23
C ALA A 230 -6.16 13.62 -6.35
N GLY A 231 -4.91 13.37 -6.01
CA GLY A 231 -3.89 13.26 -7.03
C GLY A 231 -2.53 12.81 -6.52
N VAL A 232 -1.75 12.29 -7.45
CA VAL A 232 -0.31 12.13 -7.35
C VAL A 232 0.32 13.02 -8.41
N VAL A 233 0.87 14.14 -7.98
CA VAL A 233 1.32 15.25 -8.84
C VAL A 233 2.74 15.68 -8.49
N ARG A 234 3.33 16.61 -9.25
CA ARG A 234 4.55 17.32 -8.85
C ARG A 234 4.21 18.68 -8.24
N LEU A 235 4.63 18.88 -6.99
CA LEU A 235 4.58 20.14 -6.28
C LEU A 235 6.03 20.59 -6.01
N ASN A 236 6.39 21.79 -6.47
CA ASN A 236 7.75 22.35 -6.33
C ASN A 236 8.86 21.38 -6.80
N GLY A 237 8.61 20.65 -7.89
CA GLY A 237 9.57 19.72 -8.49
C GLY A 237 9.66 18.35 -7.80
N ARG A 238 9.02 18.15 -6.65
CA ARG A 238 8.90 16.85 -5.97
C ARG A 238 7.55 16.24 -6.25
N ARG A 239 7.47 14.91 -6.37
CA ARG A 239 6.15 14.26 -6.42
C ARG A 239 5.46 14.40 -5.04
N ALA A 240 4.14 14.39 -5.00
CA ALA A 240 3.36 14.45 -3.77
C ALA A 240 1.99 13.82 -4.00
N GLY A 241 1.42 13.21 -2.96
CA GLY A 241 0.05 12.70 -2.95
C GLY A 241 -0.86 13.62 -2.13
N PHE A 242 -2.09 13.81 -2.57
CA PHE A 242 -3.09 14.53 -1.78
C PHE A 242 -4.51 14.03 -2.05
N ALA A 243 -5.40 14.20 -1.08
CA ALA A 243 -6.83 14.09 -1.25
C ALA A 243 -7.57 15.12 -0.39
N ILE A 244 -8.62 15.72 -0.93
CA ILE A 244 -9.33 16.85 -0.32
C ILE A 244 -10.83 16.57 -0.40
N THR A 245 -11.50 16.69 0.74
CA THR A 245 -12.96 16.75 0.83
C THR A 245 -13.38 17.95 1.68
N GLY A 246 -14.68 18.16 1.85
CA GLY A 246 -15.17 19.25 2.70
C GLY A 246 -14.79 19.14 4.18
N THR A 247 -14.36 17.96 4.65
CA THR A 247 -14.09 17.70 6.08
C THR A 247 -12.75 17.03 6.35
N ALA A 248 -11.99 16.69 5.31
CA ALA A 248 -10.68 16.06 5.46
C ALA A 248 -9.68 16.53 4.40
N PHE A 249 -8.41 16.56 4.80
CA PHE A 249 -7.27 16.79 3.92
C PHE A 249 -6.22 15.71 4.16
N PHE A 250 -5.90 14.90 3.16
CA PHE A 250 -4.76 14.00 3.17
C PHE A 250 -3.59 14.66 2.44
N ALA A 251 -2.44 14.73 3.11
CA ALA A 251 -1.18 15.20 2.54
C ALA A 251 -0.15 14.08 2.62
N ASP A 252 0.54 13.81 1.52
CA ASP A 252 1.65 12.87 1.46
C ASP A 252 2.83 13.52 0.75
N ALA A 253 3.79 14.03 1.53
CA ALA A 253 5.07 14.49 1.00
C ALA A 253 5.98 13.32 0.58
N ARG A 254 5.51 12.07 0.75
CA ARG A 254 6.16 10.78 0.46
C ARG A 254 7.52 10.63 1.16
N PRO A 255 7.57 10.87 2.48
CA PRO A 255 8.74 10.55 3.27
C PRO A 255 8.98 9.03 3.21
N LEU A 256 10.22 8.63 3.47
CA LEU A 256 10.49 7.21 3.70
C LEU A 256 9.64 6.73 4.87
N PRO A 257 8.98 5.57 4.76
CA PRO A 257 8.32 4.98 5.89
C PRO A 257 9.36 4.80 7.00
N ASP A 258 8.92 5.13 8.20
CA ASP A 258 9.45 4.46 9.34
C ASP A 258 8.93 3.00 9.30
N PRO A 259 9.69 2.02 9.74
CA PRO A 259 9.22 0.65 9.86
C PRO A 259 8.21 0.53 11.04
N GLU A 260 7.02 -0.01 10.73
CA GLU A 260 5.71 0.07 11.42
C GLU A 260 5.58 0.71 12.82
N ALA A 261 4.57 1.58 12.96
CA ALA A 261 4.08 2.01 14.27
C ALA A 261 3.64 0.79 15.11
N GLY A 262 4.17 0.66 16.33
CA GLY A 262 3.99 -0.52 17.18
C GLY A 262 5.20 -1.48 17.23
N CYS A 263 6.25 -1.21 16.44
CA CYS A 263 7.54 -1.86 16.63
C CYS A 263 8.05 -1.61 18.07
N ARG A 264 8.43 -2.68 18.76
CA ARG A 264 8.96 -2.61 20.13
C ARG A 264 10.45 -2.42 20.18
N VAL A 265 11.13 -2.65 19.05
CA VAL A 265 12.58 -2.59 18.92
C VAL A 265 12.92 -1.92 17.60
N GLU A 266 13.81 -0.95 17.65
CA GLU A 266 14.47 -0.32 16.51
C GLU A 266 15.87 -0.90 16.33
N THR A 267 16.31 -1.12 15.10
CA THR A 267 17.64 -1.66 14.84
C THR A 267 18.18 -1.30 13.47
N ARG A 268 19.51 -1.17 13.40
CA ARG A 268 20.25 -0.92 12.17
C ARG A 268 21.68 -1.47 12.27
N VAL A 269 22.28 -1.77 11.13
CA VAL A 269 23.73 -2.03 11.04
C VAL A 269 24.48 -0.70 11.13
N LEU A 270 25.46 -0.63 12.02
CA LEU A 270 26.31 0.53 12.24
C LEU A 270 27.60 0.47 11.42
N ALA A 271 28.16 -0.73 11.29
CA ALA A 271 29.43 -0.97 10.60
C ALA A 271 29.59 -2.45 10.25
N ALA A 272 30.46 -2.73 9.29
CA ALA A 272 30.95 -4.06 8.98
C ALA A 272 32.49 -4.08 8.95
N GLU A 273 33.09 -4.99 9.71
CA GLU A 273 34.54 -5.20 9.77
C GLU A 273 34.90 -6.52 9.10
N ARG A 274 35.92 -6.53 8.23
CA ARG A 274 36.38 -7.76 7.58
C ARG A 274 37.22 -8.60 8.54
N LEU A 275 36.80 -9.83 8.79
CA LEU A 275 37.50 -10.81 9.64
C LEU A 275 38.44 -11.73 8.86
N GLY A 276 38.23 -11.85 7.54
CA GLY A 276 38.98 -12.74 6.66
C GLY A 276 38.23 -12.99 5.35
N PRO A 277 38.71 -13.91 4.50
CA PRO A 277 38.01 -14.28 3.28
C PRO A 277 36.57 -14.71 3.58
N ARG A 278 35.60 -14.03 2.95
CA ARG A 278 34.15 -14.31 3.09
C ARG A 278 33.63 -14.23 4.54
N ALA A 279 34.30 -13.45 5.39
CA ALA A 279 33.97 -13.34 6.81
C ALA A 279 33.94 -11.87 7.25
N PHE A 280 32.81 -11.43 7.80
CA PHE A 280 32.60 -10.08 8.27
C PHE A 280 31.90 -10.07 9.64
N ARG A 281 32.32 -9.15 10.51
CA ARG A 281 31.64 -8.83 11.77
C ARG A 281 30.77 -7.62 11.56
N LEU A 282 29.48 -7.76 11.83
CA LEU A 282 28.52 -6.67 11.79
C LEU A 282 28.35 -6.10 13.20
N ALA A 283 28.46 -4.79 13.34
CA ALA A 283 28.03 -4.08 14.54
C ALA A 283 26.59 -3.62 14.32
N VAL A 284 25.69 -4.00 15.23
CA VAL A 284 24.25 -3.73 15.14
C VAL A 284 23.83 -2.89 16.34
N GLU A 285 23.10 -1.80 16.11
CA GLU A 285 22.41 -1.07 17.17
C GLU A 285 21.03 -1.71 17.38
N VAL A 286 20.67 -1.95 18.63
CA VAL A 286 19.34 -2.41 19.03
C VAL A 286 18.82 -1.43 20.08
N ASN A 287 17.74 -0.74 19.76
CA ASN A 287 17.07 0.23 20.61
C ASN A 287 15.69 -0.29 20.99
N VAL A 288 15.55 -0.75 22.24
CA VAL A 288 14.28 -1.25 22.76
C VAL A 288 13.40 -0.06 23.08
N LEU A 289 12.31 0.10 22.34
CA LEU A 289 11.32 1.15 22.54
C LEU A 289 10.32 0.74 23.64
N MET A 290 9.96 -0.54 23.68
CA MET A 290 9.13 -1.14 24.72
C MET A 290 9.67 -2.50 25.15
N PRO A 291 9.61 -2.86 26.44
CA PRO A 291 10.02 -4.18 26.91
C PRO A 291 9.42 -5.31 26.07
N LEU A 292 10.28 -6.23 25.66
CA LEU A 292 9.86 -7.51 25.12
C LEU A 292 9.60 -8.48 26.27
N GLU A 293 8.57 -9.30 26.11
CA GLU A 293 8.34 -10.44 27.01
C GLU A 293 9.46 -11.48 26.85
N PRO A 294 9.70 -12.33 27.86
CA PRO A 294 10.70 -13.40 27.76
C PRO A 294 10.38 -14.39 26.63
N GLY A 295 11.41 -14.92 25.98
CA GLY A 295 11.29 -15.97 24.97
C GLY A 295 11.68 -15.56 23.55
N TYR A 296 11.92 -14.27 23.31
CA TYR A 296 12.52 -13.80 22.07
C TYR A 296 14.03 -14.07 22.03
N VAL A 297 14.48 -14.66 20.92
CA VAL A 297 15.89 -14.92 20.63
C VAL A 297 16.23 -14.39 19.24
N PRO A 298 17.46 -13.92 19.02
CA PRO A 298 17.84 -13.35 17.75
C PRO A 298 18.14 -14.43 16.71
N PHE A 299 18.08 -14.04 15.44
CA PHE A 299 18.54 -14.85 14.31
C PHE A 299 19.28 -13.99 13.29
N VAL A 300 20.20 -14.60 12.56
CA VAL A 300 20.80 -14.04 11.34
C VAL A 300 20.70 -15.08 10.24
N HIS A 301 20.00 -14.75 9.17
CA HIS A 301 19.81 -15.57 7.98
C HIS A 301 20.62 -15.01 6.82
N ILE A 302 21.28 -15.90 6.08
CA ILE A 302 22.12 -15.56 4.94
C ILE A 302 21.63 -16.40 3.76
N GLY A 303 21.39 -15.76 2.63
CA GLY A 303 20.96 -16.47 1.43
C GLY A 303 20.97 -15.60 0.20
N ARG A 304 20.91 -16.22 -0.98
CA ARG A 304 20.84 -15.46 -2.23
C ARG A 304 19.50 -14.73 -2.37
N PRO A 305 19.45 -13.61 -3.13
CA PRO A 305 18.21 -13.02 -3.57
C PRO A 305 17.31 -14.07 -4.21
N SER A 306 16.05 -14.14 -3.78
CA SER A 306 15.06 -15.09 -4.29
C SER A 306 13.78 -14.33 -4.59
N THR A 307 13.15 -14.66 -5.72
CA THR A 307 11.81 -14.20 -6.09
C THR A 307 10.71 -15.10 -5.53
N ASN A 308 11.07 -16.23 -4.89
CA ASN A 308 10.10 -17.18 -4.36
C ASN A 308 9.57 -16.73 -2.98
N GLU A 309 8.35 -17.12 -2.65
CA GLU A 309 7.71 -16.81 -1.37
C GLU A 309 8.39 -17.49 -0.17
N MET A 310 9.13 -18.59 -0.38
CA MET A 310 9.85 -19.28 0.69
C MET A 310 11.16 -18.57 1.06
N GLU A 311 11.49 -18.57 2.35
CA GLU A 311 12.78 -18.06 2.83
C GLU A 311 13.92 -18.97 2.37
N ASN A 312 14.72 -18.49 1.41
CA ASN A 312 15.94 -19.20 1.01
C ASN A 312 17.05 -18.92 2.01
N ILE A 313 17.15 -19.75 3.05
CA ILE A 313 18.20 -19.69 4.07
C ILE A 313 19.29 -20.68 3.65
N GLU A 314 20.42 -20.18 3.19
CA GLU A 314 21.56 -21.02 2.80
C GLU A 314 22.55 -21.18 3.96
N ALA A 315 22.68 -20.17 4.82
CA ALA A 315 23.47 -20.22 6.03
C ALA A 315 22.84 -19.39 7.15
N GLN A 316 23.26 -19.64 8.38
CA GLN A 316 22.83 -18.91 9.57
C GLN A 316 24.04 -18.46 10.40
N ALA A 317 23.86 -17.35 11.11
CA ALA A 317 24.81 -16.88 12.11
C ALA A 317 24.07 -16.49 13.41
N GLY A 318 24.83 -16.37 14.49
CA GLY A 318 24.34 -15.80 15.75
C GLY A 318 24.42 -14.28 15.71
N LEU A 319 23.48 -13.61 16.38
CA LEU A 319 23.62 -12.23 16.81
C LEU A 319 23.92 -12.25 18.30
N ASP A 320 25.18 -12.01 18.66
CA ASP A 320 25.62 -11.89 20.04
C ASP A 320 25.04 -10.61 20.65
N CYS A 321 24.13 -10.80 21.60
CA CYS A 321 23.47 -9.73 22.32
C CYS A 321 23.08 -10.19 23.73
N ASP A 322 23.10 -9.26 24.68
CA ASP A 322 22.59 -9.50 26.02
C ASP A 322 21.05 -9.48 25.99
N LEU A 323 20.44 -10.68 25.99
CA LEU A 323 18.99 -10.84 25.94
C LEU A 323 18.27 -10.21 27.14
N ALA A 324 18.95 -10.00 28.28
CA ALA A 324 18.34 -9.32 29.42
C ALA A 324 18.06 -7.84 29.11
N LEU A 325 18.76 -7.23 28.15
CA LEU A 325 18.51 -5.86 27.72
C LEU A 325 17.20 -5.73 26.92
N LEU A 326 16.68 -6.81 26.34
CA LEU A 326 15.39 -6.79 25.62
C LEU A 326 14.18 -6.53 26.54
N ALA A 327 14.33 -6.77 27.85
CA ALA A 327 13.27 -6.61 28.84
C ALA A 327 13.14 -5.18 29.39
N LYS A 328 13.92 -4.21 28.87
CA LYS A 328 13.89 -2.81 29.32
C LYS A 328 14.11 -1.84 28.15
N PRO A 329 13.54 -0.62 28.18
CA PRO A 329 13.81 0.37 27.15
C PRO A 329 15.28 0.79 27.12
N GLY A 330 15.77 1.15 25.93
CA GLY A 330 17.09 1.73 25.71
C GLY A 330 17.90 1.06 24.59
N ALA A 331 18.93 1.79 24.15
CA ALA A 331 19.84 1.35 23.11
C ALA A 331 21.04 0.56 23.64
N PHE A 332 21.41 -0.49 22.92
CA PHE A 332 22.61 -1.28 23.14
C PHE A 332 23.20 -1.79 21.82
N ARG A 333 24.43 -2.31 21.87
CA ARG A 333 25.11 -2.87 20.71
C ARG A 333 25.08 -4.40 20.74
N ALA A 334 24.84 -4.98 19.57
CA ALA A 334 24.94 -6.41 19.29
C ALA A 334 25.96 -6.64 18.16
N THR A 335 26.47 -7.86 18.04
CA THR A 335 27.40 -8.20 16.95
C THR A 335 27.04 -9.51 16.26
N ALA A 336 27.25 -9.59 14.95
CA ALA A 336 27.05 -10.82 14.19
C ALA A 336 28.28 -11.15 13.36
N ASP A 337 28.87 -12.31 13.59
CA ASP A 337 29.96 -12.85 12.78
C ASP A 337 29.38 -13.66 11.62
N VAL A 338 29.28 -13.02 10.47
CA VAL A 338 28.79 -13.63 9.23
C VAL A 338 29.97 -14.28 8.50
N ARG A 339 29.88 -15.59 8.28
CA ARG A 339 30.89 -16.38 7.55
C ARG A 339 30.21 -17.22 6.48
N LEU A 340 30.60 -17.04 5.22
CA LEU A 340 30.14 -17.91 4.15
C LEU A 340 31.10 -19.09 3.95
N PRO A 341 30.58 -20.32 3.83
CA PRO A 341 31.41 -21.48 3.55
C PRO A 341 32.21 -21.34 2.23
N PRO A 342 33.43 -21.89 2.13
CA PRO A 342 34.23 -21.81 0.91
C PRO A 342 33.57 -22.44 -0.33
N GLU A 343 32.74 -23.46 -0.15
CA GLU A 343 32.03 -24.20 -1.20
C GLU A 343 30.88 -23.42 -1.83
N PHE A 344 30.47 -22.30 -1.22
CA PHE A 344 29.44 -21.44 -1.77
C PHE A 344 29.95 -20.77 -3.04
N THR A 345 29.16 -20.80 -4.11
CA THR A 345 29.55 -20.20 -5.38
C THR A 345 29.65 -18.68 -5.26
N PRO A 346 30.53 -18.01 -6.03
CA PRO A 346 30.52 -16.56 -6.12
C PRO A 346 29.12 -16.01 -6.44
N GLY A 347 28.77 -14.87 -5.85
CA GLY A 347 27.46 -14.25 -5.96
C GLY A 347 27.15 -13.31 -4.79
N ASP A 348 25.95 -12.74 -4.82
CA ASP A 348 25.43 -11.86 -3.77
C ASP A 348 24.65 -12.65 -2.73
N TYR A 349 25.01 -12.47 -1.47
CA TYR A 349 24.36 -13.09 -0.31
C TYR A 349 23.77 -12.01 0.59
N GLN A 350 22.44 -12.00 0.67
CA GLN A 350 21.71 -11.05 1.51
C GLN A 350 21.70 -11.55 2.96
N ILE A 351 22.05 -10.64 3.87
CA ILE A 351 22.07 -10.89 5.30
C ILE A 351 20.84 -10.23 5.90
N ARG A 352 20.06 -11.03 6.63
CA ARG A 352 18.82 -10.60 7.26
C ARG A 352 18.84 -11.01 8.72
N TYR A 353 18.33 -10.17 9.60
CA TYR A 353 18.33 -10.48 11.03
C TYR A 353 17.07 -9.98 11.72
N GLY A 354 16.84 -10.48 12.92
CA GLY A 354 15.74 -10.03 13.77
C GLY A 354 15.61 -10.88 15.02
N PHE A 355 14.43 -10.85 15.63
CA PHE A 355 14.11 -11.62 16.83
C PHE A 355 12.84 -12.43 16.60
N TYR A 356 12.85 -13.70 17.03
CA TYR A 356 11.69 -14.59 16.98
C TYR A 356 11.42 -15.19 18.35
N HIS A 357 10.15 -15.47 18.64
CA HIS A 357 9.77 -16.12 19.88
C HIS A 357 10.04 -17.62 19.78
N ALA A 358 10.89 -18.18 20.65
CA ALA A 358 11.35 -19.57 20.54
C ALA A 358 10.22 -20.62 20.61
N VAL A 359 9.15 -20.33 21.36
CA VAL A 359 7.96 -21.19 21.47
C VAL A 359 6.88 -20.88 20.44
N ARG A 360 6.46 -19.60 20.31
CA ARG A 360 5.35 -19.18 19.44
C ARG A 360 5.73 -19.11 17.96
N GLY A 361 7.02 -18.98 17.66
CA GLY A 361 7.56 -18.91 16.29
C GLY A 361 7.34 -17.58 15.57
N ASP A 362 6.58 -16.64 16.15
CA ASP A 362 6.35 -15.32 15.57
C ASP A 362 7.56 -14.40 15.75
N ARG A 363 7.70 -13.44 14.84
CA ARG A 363 8.78 -12.45 14.85
C ARG A 363 8.32 -11.12 15.41
N VAL A 364 9.21 -10.48 16.15
CA VAL A 364 9.03 -9.10 16.63
C VAL A 364 8.91 -8.18 15.42
N PRO A 365 7.90 -7.29 15.36
CA PRO A 365 7.90 -6.17 14.44
C PRO A 365 9.07 -5.22 14.76
N LEU A 366 9.98 -5.03 13.81
CA LEU A 366 11.22 -4.28 14.00
C LEU A 366 11.20 -2.98 13.23
N ARG A 367 11.64 -1.91 13.89
CA ARG A 367 11.90 -0.63 13.26
C ARG A 367 13.31 -0.65 12.62
N GLY A 368 13.44 -1.02 11.34
CA GLY A 368 14.65 -0.87 10.50
C GLY A 368 14.38 -1.04 9.00
N LEU A 369 15.39 -1.23 8.15
CA LEU A 369 15.19 -1.57 6.72
C LEU A 369 14.53 -2.96 6.57
N ASP A 370 13.22 -3.07 6.80
CA ASP A 370 12.48 -4.34 6.86
C ASP A 370 12.20 -4.90 5.46
N ASP A 371 12.32 -6.22 5.30
CA ASP A 371 12.10 -6.94 4.05
C ASP A 371 10.65 -7.42 3.82
N LEU A 372 9.70 -6.83 4.54
CA LEU A 372 8.27 -7.16 4.58
C LEU A 372 7.97 -8.53 5.21
N ARG A 373 8.96 -9.18 5.83
CA ARG A 373 8.81 -10.45 6.56
C ARG A 373 9.28 -10.38 8.01
N ARG A 374 9.26 -9.18 8.60
CA ARG A 374 9.71 -8.90 9.97
C ARG A 374 11.17 -9.28 10.16
N ARG A 375 12.02 -8.87 9.22
CA ARG A 375 13.47 -9.04 9.23
C ARG A 375 14.11 -7.79 8.68
N ILE A 376 15.15 -7.34 9.36
CA ILE A 376 15.94 -6.21 8.89
C ILE A 376 16.97 -6.68 7.88
N ARG A 377 17.05 -5.97 6.75
CA ARG A 377 18.10 -6.12 5.76
C ARG A 377 19.39 -5.54 6.35
N GLY A 378 20.31 -6.43 6.71
CA GLY A 378 21.60 -6.04 7.30
C GLY A 378 22.60 -5.56 6.26
N GLY A 379 22.48 -6.01 5.01
CA GLY A 379 23.38 -5.71 3.92
C GLY A 379 23.58 -6.91 3.00
N THR A 380 24.52 -6.77 2.07
CA THR A 380 24.86 -7.81 1.09
C THR A 380 26.34 -8.14 1.16
N LEU A 381 26.67 -9.42 1.36
CA LEU A 381 28.01 -9.94 1.17
C LEU A 381 28.17 -10.37 -0.29
N ARG A 382 28.95 -9.61 -1.05
CA ARG A 382 29.27 -9.88 -2.45
C ARG A 382 30.57 -10.69 -2.53
N VAL A 383 30.49 -11.89 -3.06
CA VAL A 383 31.64 -12.78 -3.26
C VAL A 383 31.98 -12.85 -4.74
N THR A 384 33.17 -12.41 -5.11
CA THR A 384 33.67 -12.46 -6.50
C THR A 384 34.90 -13.36 -6.63
N ALA A 385 35.35 -13.59 -7.87
CA ALA A 385 36.59 -14.33 -8.11
C ALA A 385 37.85 -13.60 -7.60
N THR A 386 37.79 -12.27 -7.46
CA THR A 386 38.93 -11.41 -7.07
C THR A 386 38.91 -10.99 -5.61
N GLY A 387 37.84 -11.28 -4.88
CA GLY A 387 37.68 -10.90 -3.48
C GLY A 387 36.22 -10.79 -3.04
N ASP A 388 36.03 -10.62 -1.74
CA ASP A 388 34.74 -10.44 -1.09
C ASP A 388 34.61 -9.02 -0.54
N GLU A 389 33.40 -8.47 -0.62
CA GLU A 389 33.04 -7.13 -0.14
C GLU A 389 31.71 -7.18 0.61
N TYR A 390 31.63 -6.40 1.69
CA TYR A 390 30.37 -6.14 2.36
C TYR A 390 29.78 -4.81 1.91
N LEU A 391 28.58 -4.85 1.37
CA LEU A 391 27.81 -3.69 0.99
C LEU A 391 26.76 -3.45 2.08
N MET A 392 26.97 -2.40 2.88
CA MET A 392 25.91 -1.92 3.78
C MET A 392 24.74 -1.47 2.93
N GLU A 393 23.53 -1.73 3.41
CA GLU A 393 22.34 -1.24 2.71
C GLU A 393 22.11 0.23 3.05
N ASP A 394 22.31 1.09 2.05
CA ASP A 394 22.18 2.53 2.23
C ASP A 394 20.71 2.96 2.31
N VAL A 395 20.47 4.06 3.05
CA VAL A 395 19.24 4.84 2.88
C VAL A 395 19.17 5.24 1.40
N PRO A 396 18.04 5.03 0.70
CA PRO A 396 17.91 5.42 -0.69
C PRO A 396 18.38 6.86 -0.90
N ALA A 397 19.17 7.12 -1.95
CA ALA A 397 19.54 8.47 -2.30
C ALA A 397 18.29 9.34 -2.49
N ASP A 398 18.37 10.62 -2.12
CA ASP A 398 17.28 11.56 -2.38
C ASP A 398 16.94 11.55 -3.87
N ASN A 399 15.66 11.36 -4.17
CA ASN A 399 15.12 11.36 -5.52
C ASN A 399 13.86 12.24 -5.48
N PRO A 400 13.57 13.08 -6.49
CA PRO A 400 12.29 13.76 -6.62
C PRO A 400 11.03 12.91 -6.36
N ASP A 401 11.12 11.59 -6.53
CA ASP A 401 10.06 10.62 -6.24
C ASP A 401 10.02 10.09 -4.79
N VAL A 402 10.97 10.39 -3.92
CA VAL A 402 10.95 10.01 -2.49
C VAL A 402 11.53 11.14 -1.65
N ASN A 403 10.80 11.63 -0.65
CA ASN A 403 11.26 12.75 0.18
C ASN A 403 12.19 12.28 1.31
N VAL A 404 13.39 11.86 0.95
CA VAL A 404 14.38 11.32 1.91
C VAL A 404 14.91 12.42 2.84
N VAL A 405 15.08 13.63 2.31
CA VAL A 405 15.69 14.77 3.02
C VAL A 405 14.73 15.56 3.92
N GLY A 406 13.44 15.21 3.94
CA GLY A 406 12.43 15.94 4.72
C GLY A 406 12.17 17.35 4.19
N ALA A 407 12.13 17.52 2.86
CA ALA A 407 11.79 18.81 2.26
C ALA A 407 10.32 19.15 2.54
N LEU A 408 10.06 20.38 3.00
CA LEU A 408 8.73 20.93 3.15
C LEU A 408 8.07 21.13 1.77
N ILE A 409 6.95 20.45 1.54
CA ILE A 409 6.13 20.56 0.32
C ILE A 409 4.89 21.39 0.65
N ASP A 410 4.63 22.41 -0.18
CA ASP A 410 3.45 23.28 -0.05
C ASP A 410 2.29 22.71 -0.87
N PHE A 411 1.20 22.36 -0.18
CA PHE A 411 -0.03 21.82 -0.76
C PHE A 411 -1.12 22.88 -0.93
N GLY A 412 -0.86 24.14 -0.59
CA GLY A 412 -1.84 25.24 -0.64
C GLY A 412 -2.52 25.50 0.72
N PRO A 413 -3.33 24.60 1.28
CA PRO A 413 -3.86 24.79 2.64
C PRO A 413 -2.86 24.50 3.76
N LEU A 414 -1.82 23.69 3.48
CA LEU A 414 -0.80 23.32 4.44
C LEU A 414 0.57 23.08 3.78
N VAL A 415 1.63 23.09 4.59
CA VAL A 415 3.00 22.75 4.19
C VAL A 415 3.53 21.65 5.11
N THR A 416 4.12 20.58 4.57
CA THR A 416 4.66 19.49 5.39
C THR A 416 5.74 18.69 4.65
N ASP A 417 6.62 18.05 5.42
CA ASP A 417 7.56 17.01 4.97
C ASP A 417 7.07 15.58 5.30
N GLY A 418 5.94 15.47 6.00
CA GLY A 418 5.34 14.22 6.47
C GLY A 418 4.22 13.68 5.57
N ALA A 419 3.51 12.67 6.09
CA ALA A 419 2.31 12.13 5.49
C ALA A 419 1.23 11.93 6.56
N PHE A 420 0.07 12.56 6.42
CA PHE A 420 -0.99 12.52 7.42
C PHE A 420 -2.36 12.88 6.83
N ARG A 421 -3.43 12.49 7.52
CA ARG A 421 -4.80 12.95 7.28
C ARG A 421 -5.21 13.92 8.38
N LEU A 422 -5.58 15.14 7.99
CA LEU A 422 -6.20 16.13 8.85
C LEU A 422 -7.72 16.03 8.71
N LEU A 423 -8.41 15.64 9.78
CA LEU A 423 -9.87 15.71 9.90
C LEU A 423 -10.24 17.07 10.51
N HIS A 424 -10.91 17.90 9.72
CA HIS A 424 -11.22 19.29 10.06
C HIS A 424 -12.72 19.62 10.00
N GLY A 425 -13.58 18.61 10.04
CA GLY A 425 -15.04 18.77 10.00
C GLY A 425 -15.67 19.22 11.33
N ASP A 426 -15.01 19.00 12.47
CA ASP A 426 -15.49 19.43 13.78
C ASP A 426 -15.03 20.87 14.11
N ARG A 427 -15.93 21.64 14.71
CA ARG A 427 -15.68 23.02 15.14
C ARG A 427 -14.88 23.08 16.44
N GLY A 428 -15.01 22.11 17.34
CA GLY A 428 -14.34 22.15 18.65
C GLY A 428 -12.89 21.68 18.60
N ALA A 429 -12.62 20.64 17.82
CA ALA A 429 -11.29 20.08 17.67
C ALA A 429 -11.07 19.52 16.26
N TRP A 430 -9.81 19.54 15.81
CA TRP A 430 -9.37 18.82 14.62
C TRP A 430 -8.48 17.65 15.01
N HIS A 431 -8.38 16.65 14.14
CA HIS A 431 -7.50 15.50 14.34
C HIS A 431 -6.49 15.40 13.21
N LEU A 432 -5.21 15.45 13.55
CA LEU A 432 -4.12 15.13 12.63
C LEU A 432 -3.70 13.68 12.90
N ILE A 433 -3.91 12.80 11.92
CA ILE A 433 -3.61 11.37 12.02
C ILE A 433 -2.43 11.08 11.11
N PRO A 434 -1.21 10.83 11.64
CA PRO A 434 -0.08 10.42 10.84
C PRO A 434 -0.39 9.15 10.05
N LEU A 435 0.11 9.06 8.82
CA LEU A 435 0.05 7.81 8.08
C LEU A 435 0.85 6.75 8.87
N PRO A 436 0.42 5.48 8.95
CA PRO A 436 1.11 4.47 9.76
C PRO A 436 2.59 4.41 9.42
N ALA A 437 3.43 4.25 10.45
CA ALA A 437 4.86 4.18 10.27
C ALA A 437 5.44 5.49 9.67
N SER A 438 4.98 6.63 10.20
CA SER A 438 5.56 7.93 9.88
C SER A 438 6.79 8.21 10.75
N ARG A 439 7.77 8.90 10.17
CA ARG A 439 8.87 9.51 10.91
C ARG A 439 8.39 10.81 11.56
N PRO A 440 9.14 11.39 12.52
CA PRO A 440 8.87 12.75 12.96
C PRO A 440 8.77 13.71 11.77
N PHE A 441 7.83 14.65 11.83
CA PHE A 441 7.52 15.55 10.72
C PHE A 441 7.02 16.91 11.22
N CYS A 442 7.08 17.90 10.34
CA CYS A 442 6.52 19.22 10.56
C CYS A 442 5.22 19.39 9.76
N ALA A 443 4.21 20.02 10.37
CA ALA A 443 2.99 20.46 9.69
C ALA A 443 2.76 21.95 9.94
N VAL A 444 2.64 22.73 8.86
CA VAL A 444 2.29 24.15 8.89
C VAL A 444 0.92 24.30 8.26
N ILE A 445 -0.10 24.61 9.06
CA ILE A 445 -1.51 24.63 8.67
C ILE A 445 -1.98 26.09 8.57
N ARG A 446 -2.52 26.47 7.42
CA ARG A 446 -3.15 27.78 7.20
C ARG A 446 -4.63 27.67 7.58
N LEU A 447 -5.00 28.09 8.79
CA LEU A 447 -6.33 27.86 9.37
C LEU A 447 -7.46 28.47 8.51
N ALA A 448 -7.22 29.63 7.88
CA ALA A 448 -8.17 30.27 6.97
C ALA A 448 -8.55 29.39 5.76
N ALA A 449 -7.61 28.58 5.25
CA ALA A 449 -7.86 27.68 4.13
C ALA A 449 -8.85 26.55 4.48
N PHE A 450 -9.09 26.33 5.77
CA PHE A 450 -10.05 25.38 6.32
C PHE A 450 -11.20 26.07 7.07
N GLY A 451 -11.43 27.37 6.81
CA GLY A 451 -12.55 28.12 7.39
C GLY A 451 -12.39 28.54 8.85
N LYS A 452 -11.15 28.61 9.37
CA LYS A 452 -10.83 28.98 10.76
C LYS A 452 -9.85 30.15 10.86
N GLU A 453 -10.08 31.22 10.09
CA GLU A 453 -9.17 32.38 10.02
C GLU A 453 -8.85 33.00 11.40
N ASP A 454 -9.87 33.18 12.25
CA ASP A 454 -9.74 33.83 13.57
C ASP A 454 -9.63 32.83 14.74
N ALA A 455 -9.54 31.52 14.46
CA ALA A 455 -9.56 30.53 15.51
C ALA A 455 -8.23 30.51 16.29
N LYS A 456 -8.32 30.45 17.61
CA LYS A 456 -7.16 30.28 18.49
C LYS A 456 -7.03 28.83 18.92
N VAL A 457 -5.83 28.29 18.80
CA VAL A 457 -5.49 26.95 19.27
C VAL A 457 -5.20 27.04 20.76
N LYS A 458 -5.96 26.28 21.54
CA LYS A 458 -5.82 26.17 22.99
C LYS A 458 -4.77 25.14 23.38
N ALA A 459 -4.76 23.99 22.70
CA ALA A 459 -3.86 22.88 22.98
C ALA A 459 -3.69 21.97 21.74
N VAL A 460 -2.59 21.25 21.71
CA VAL A 460 -2.37 20.13 20.78
C VAL A 460 -1.93 18.93 21.62
N GLU A 461 -2.72 17.87 21.62
CA GLU A 461 -2.60 16.75 22.55
C GLU A 461 -2.41 15.44 21.78
N THR A 462 -1.59 14.53 22.30
CA THR A 462 -1.53 13.15 21.80
C THR A 462 -2.86 12.42 21.94
N VAL A 463 -3.17 11.56 20.96
CA VAL A 463 -4.30 10.63 20.96
C VAL A 463 -3.76 9.23 20.81
N ASP A 464 -4.06 8.37 21.78
CA ASP A 464 -3.62 6.97 21.86
C ASP A 464 -2.12 6.81 21.59
N PRO A 465 -1.25 7.30 22.50
CA PRO A 465 0.19 7.13 22.38
C PRO A 465 0.57 5.66 22.33
N PHE A 466 1.49 5.31 21.42
CA PHE A 466 1.90 3.90 21.25
C PHE A 466 2.80 3.41 22.39
N HIS A 467 3.45 4.33 23.11
CA HIS A 467 4.27 4.05 24.27
C HIS A 467 4.33 5.25 25.24
N PRO A 468 4.73 5.05 26.51
CA PRO A 468 4.75 6.11 27.53
C PRO A 468 5.64 7.32 27.20
N ASP A 469 6.69 7.14 26.38
CA ASP A 469 7.61 8.22 26.01
C ASP A 469 7.15 9.08 24.81
N ALA A 470 5.95 8.82 24.27
CA ALA A 470 5.40 9.62 23.18
C ALA A 470 5.11 11.05 23.68
N LYS A 471 5.41 12.04 22.86
CA LYS A 471 5.37 13.46 23.26
C LYS A 471 4.21 14.17 22.60
N ASP A 472 3.60 15.09 23.36
CA ASP A 472 2.75 16.11 22.76
C ASP A 472 3.56 16.91 21.72
N PRO A 473 2.96 17.29 20.57
CA PRO A 473 3.66 18.05 19.56
C PRO A 473 4.16 19.38 20.10
N GLU A 474 5.38 19.77 19.74
CA GLU A 474 5.78 21.16 19.89
C GLU A 474 4.98 22.00 18.90
N TRP A 475 4.33 23.07 19.36
CA TRP A 475 3.49 23.88 18.51
C TRP A 475 3.58 25.37 18.80
N THR A 476 3.37 26.16 17.75
CA THR A 476 3.23 27.62 17.82
C THR A 476 2.12 28.08 16.88
N GLN A 477 1.40 29.12 17.27
CA GLN A 477 0.44 29.80 16.40
C GLN A 477 0.88 31.24 16.20
N ASP A 478 0.97 31.67 14.94
CA ASP A 478 1.20 33.07 14.56
C ASP A 478 0.07 33.50 13.61
N GLY A 479 -0.84 34.32 14.13
CA GLY A 479 -2.10 34.67 13.45
C GLY A 479 -2.89 33.42 13.03
N GLY A 480 -3.27 33.35 11.75
CA GLY A 480 -3.98 32.21 11.17
C GLY A 480 -3.11 31.01 10.79
N VAL A 481 -1.85 30.93 11.25
CA VAL A 481 -0.91 29.84 10.90
C VAL A 481 -0.50 29.05 12.14
N LEU A 482 -0.84 27.75 12.15
CA LEU A 482 -0.42 26.79 13.18
C LEU A 482 0.78 25.99 12.68
N ARG A 483 1.86 25.93 13.45
CA ARG A 483 3.03 25.10 13.19
C ARG A 483 3.11 24.00 14.24
N LEU A 484 3.27 22.76 13.79
CA LEU A 484 3.39 21.56 14.61
C LEU A 484 4.71 20.85 14.27
N ALA A 485 5.39 20.34 15.28
CA ALA A 485 6.43 19.32 15.15
C ALA A 485 5.95 18.05 15.87
N CYS A 486 5.66 17.01 15.10
CA CYS A 486 5.10 15.76 15.57
C CYS A 486 6.18 14.67 15.61
N ASP A 487 6.22 13.86 16.66
CA ASP A 487 7.16 12.72 16.78
C ASP A 487 6.71 11.46 16.00
N ALA A 488 5.45 11.44 15.57
CA ALA A 488 4.72 10.33 14.98
C ALA A 488 4.58 9.07 15.87
N HIS A 489 4.68 9.19 17.20
CA HIS A 489 4.61 8.07 18.15
C HIS A 489 3.22 7.90 18.81
N SER A 490 2.20 8.52 18.24
CA SER A 490 0.80 8.41 18.68
C SER A 490 -0.11 8.14 17.49
N PHE A 491 -1.29 7.55 17.73
CA PHE A 491 -2.28 7.32 16.68
C PHE A 491 -2.68 8.62 15.98
N GLY A 492 -2.81 9.70 16.74
CA GLY A 492 -3.02 11.03 16.19
C GLY A 492 -2.73 12.13 17.18
N TYR A 493 -3.00 13.36 16.75
CA TYR A 493 -2.87 14.56 17.53
C TYR A 493 -4.16 15.37 17.43
N ARG A 494 -4.72 15.74 18.58
CA ARG A 494 -5.96 16.52 18.68
C ARG A 494 -5.61 18.00 18.84
N ILE A 495 -6.01 18.82 17.87
CA ILE A 495 -5.86 20.27 17.88
C ILE A 495 -7.16 20.86 18.45
N VAL A 496 -7.10 21.40 19.66
CA VAL A 496 -8.25 21.95 20.38
C VAL A 496 -8.30 23.46 20.19
N PHE A 497 -9.46 24.01 19.84
CA PHE A 497 -9.67 25.45 19.68
C PHE A 497 -10.35 26.08 20.91
N GLU A 498 -10.19 27.40 21.07
CA GLU A 498 -10.92 28.20 22.08
C GLU A 498 -12.44 28.22 21.89
#